data_AF-A0A9W6PWP7-F1
#
_entry.id   AF-A0A9W6PWP7-F1
#
_cell.length_a   1.000
_cell.length_b   1.000
_cell.length_c   1.000
_cell.angle_alpha   90.00
_cell.angle_beta   90.00
_cell.angle_gamma   90.00
#
_symmetry.space_group_name_H-M   'P 1'
#
loop_
_entity.id
_entity.type
_entity.pdbx_description
1 polymer ?
#
loop_
_entity_poly.entity_id
_entity_poly.type
_entity_poly.pdbx_seq_one_letter_code
_entity_poly.pdbx_strand_id
1 'polypeptide(L)'
;MSGCSRSVIASLTLAAVVALAVPGRPAQAAESPVRTVPLGAAASERVVKDDVALRVGDDGTLHAKETIVYEFAGRRGFTRSFVTREHESLTRDRVWRLENVRASSPDGGPAQVSVSTSGTRTDVRVTGAAPLTGRRTVVLEYDVRGAIASIGAAEELRWPAAGGWRVPLDDARTTVDGGAMIRNINCFAGPPGAAIGCTQFYTNHAHTQGVFSQQQMMPGEFLTVVVGYPPGSTGGRPFYERRHTVATAFSVNTVTASALAGLLVLLLGGVVVLYLLRGRDARVVGKKAAEGDHAPVAGNRFEPPDGVRPGQIGTLIDEQADVIDVTATIVDLAVRGHLLIEEQDRAATGRLDWTLRRMDAPSDDLLRYERILLEALFTAPDGSARDSVRLTELGGTFARDLARVRSAMYDDVVEQGWFARRPDAVRSRWTIAGMALTVLGVAGTVALALFTEFALAGLAVIIAGAALAYGGQYMPAKTARGATVLAHTIGFRAFLERGELPEDTGARLGSRERIALFSRFLPYAVVFDVVGPWAKTVEDAGERGEGADNLSWYEGPAEWDLSGFAESMRLFTLTTSGAISQSRGLRGAMADSGG
;
A
#
# COMPACT_ATOMS: atom_id res chain seq x y z
N MET A 1 -44.82 10.31 9.39
CA MET A 1 -45.46 9.93 8.11
C MET A 1 -44.41 10.07 7.01
N SER A 2 -44.30 9.04 6.19
CA SER A 2 -43.60 8.85 4.90
C SER A 2 -42.95 10.09 4.27
N GLY A 3 -41.74 10.08 3.67
CA GLY A 3 -40.83 9.01 3.27
C GLY A 3 -39.70 9.62 2.41
N CYS A 4 -38.90 8.74 1.79
CA CYS A 4 -37.86 8.96 0.78
C CYS A 4 -36.41 9.25 1.23
N SER A 5 -35.62 8.16 1.22
CA SER A 5 -34.54 7.89 0.26
C SER A 5 -33.33 8.84 0.20
N ARG A 6 -32.14 8.31 0.54
CA ARG A 6 -31.20 7.83 -0.49
C ARG A 6 -30.00 7.11 0.12
N SER A 7 -29.78 5.90 -0.39
CA SER A 7 -28.67 5.01 -0.11
C SER A 7 -27.32 5.59 -0.52
N VAL A 8 -26.34 5.52 0.38
CA VAL A 8 -24.93 5.84 0.14
C VAL A 8 -24.29 4.64 -0.55
N ILE A 9 -23.94 4.79 -1.83
CA ILE A 9 -23.11 3.84 -2.57
C ILE A 9 -21.65 4.17 -2.25
N ALA A 10 -21.00 3.31 -1.47
CA ALA A 10 -19.56 3.31 -1.30
C ALA A 10 -18.91 2.60 -2.50
N SER A 11 -18.23 3.35 -3.35
CA SER A 11 -17.45 2.82 -4.47
C SER A 11 -16.19 2.11 -3.96
N LEU A 12 -16.25 0.79 -3.89
CA LEU A 12 -15.09 -0.11 -3.74
C LEU A 12 -14.32 -0.14 -5.07
N THR A 13 -13.10 0.40 -5.07
CA THR A 13 -12.13 0.23 -6.16
C THR A 13 -11.57 -1.19 -6.13
N LEU A 14 -12.11 -2.04 -6.99
CA LEU A 14 -11.60 -3.39 -7.26
C LEU A 14 -10.39 -3.27 -8.19
N ALA A 15 -9.18 -3.55 -7.68
CA ALA A 15 -7.99 -3.68 -8.52
C ALA A 15 -8.10 -4.98 -9.35
N ALA A 16 -8.26 -4.83 -10.67
CA ALA A 16 -8.34 -5.93 -11.61
C ALA A 16 -6.95 -6.56 -11.81
N VAL A 17 -6.81 -7.84 -11.46
CA VAL A 17 -5.71 -8.69 -11.89
C VAL A 17 -6.09 -9.27 -13.26
N VAL A 18 -5.51 -8.74 -14.33
CA VAL A 18 -5.63 -9.29 -15.68
C VAL A 18 -4.77 -10.54 -15.78
N ALA A 19 -5.41 -11.71 -15.81
CA ALA A 19 -4.76 -12.97 -16.17
C ALA A 19 -4.67 -13.06 -17.70
N LEU A 20 -3.45 -12.96 -18.24
CA LEU A 20 -3.15 -13.26 -19.64
C LEU A 20 -3.24 -14.77 -19.87
N ALA A 21 -4.39 -15.24 -20.33
CA ALA A 21 -4.57 -16.60 -20.86
C ALA A 21 -4.07 -16.64 -22.31
N VAL A 22 -2.95 -17.31 -22.55
CA VAL A 22 -2.47 -17.64 -23.90
C VAL A 22 -3.20 -18.91 -24.38
N PRO A 23 -3.92 -18.89 -25.51
CA PRO A 23 -4.52 -20.11 -26.05
C PRO A 23 -3.43 -20.98 -26.69
N GLY A 24 -3.16 -22.13 -26.07
CA GLY A 24 -2.29 -23.16 -26.65
C GLY A 24 -2.94 -23.76 -27.91
N ARG A 25 -2.27 -23.61 -29.06
CA ARG A 25 -2.60 -24.36 -30.28
C ARG A 25 -2.28 -25.85 -30.06
N PRO A 26 -3.13 -26.79 -30.50
CA PRO A 26 -2.78 -28.20 -30.50
C PRO A 26 -1.63 -28.43 -31.49
N ALA A 27 -0.48 -28.86 -30.98
CA ALA A 27 0.60 -29.32 -31.82
C ALA A 27 0.17 -30.63 -32.49
N GLN A 28 -0.04 -30.60 -33.81
CA GLN A 28 -0.14 -31.79 -34.64
C GLN A 28 1.17 -32.57 -34.50
N ALA A 29 1.09 -33.79 -33.96
CA ALA A 29 2.18 -34.73 -33.97
C ALA A 29 2.45 -35.15 -35.41
N ALA A 30 3.57 -34.71 -35.98
CA ALA A 30 4.11 -35.31 -37.18
C ALA A 30 4.63 -36.70 -36.83
N GLU A 31 3.98 -37.75 -37.35
CA GLU A 31 4.52 -39.11 -37.36
C GLU A 31 5.87 -39.09 -38.07
N SER A 32 6.95 -39.24 -37.31
CA SER A 32 8.25 -39.57 -37.86
C SER A 32 8.25 -41.07 -38.18
N PRO A 33 8.78 -41.50 -39.35
CA PRO A 33 8.77 -42.90 -39.72
C PRO A 33 9.56 -43.70 -38.68
N VAL A 34 8.92 -44.76 -38.15
CA VAL A 34 9.56 -45.75 -37.30
C VAL A 34 10.67 -46.41 -38.11
N ARG A 35 11.92 -45.96 -37.90
CA ARG A 35 13.09 -46.75 -38.24
C ARG A 35 13.15 -47.91 -37.25
N THR A 36 12.72 -49.09 -37.70
CA THR A 36 13.09 -50.36 -37.08
C THR A 36 14.61 -50.52 -37.18
N VAL A 37 15.31 -50.10 -36.13
CA VAL A 37 16.72 -50.44 -35.92
C VAL A 37 16.76 -51.90 -35.45
N PRO A 38 17.61 -52.76 -36.03
CA PRO A 38 17.70 -54.15 -35.62
C PRO A 38 18.09 -54.22 -34.13
N LEU A 39 17.53 -55.19 -33.40
CA LEU A 39 17.97 -55.56 -32.05
C LEU A 39 19.41 -56.08 -32.10
N GLY A 40 20.38 -55.16 -32.11
CA GLY A 40 21.69 -55.38 -31.52
C GLY A 40 21.59 -54.98 -30.05
N ALA A 41 21.85 -55.90 -29.13
CA ALA A 41 21.91 -55.63 -27.70
C ALA A 41 23.02 -54.60 -27.40
N ALA A 42 22.70 -53.31 -27.48
CA ALA A 42 23.50 -52.27 -26.86
C ALA A 42 23.32 -52.41 -25.35
N ALA A 43 24.40 -52.72 -24.63
CA ALA A 43 24.37 -52.81 -23.17
C ALA A 43 23.85 -51.48 -22.59
N SER A 44 22.70 -51.51 -21.91
CA SER A 44 22.20 -50.36 -21.15
C SER A 44 23.10 -50.14 -19.94
N GLU A 45 23.52 -48.89 -19.70
CA GLU A 45 24.28 -48.55 -18.50
C GLU A 45 23.52 -48.97 -17.26
N ARG A 46 24.23 -49.54 -16.28
CA ARG A 46 23.65 -49.95 -15.00
C ARG A 46 24.72 -50.07 -13.94
N VAL A 47 24.30 -50.00 -12.69
CA VAL A 47 25.13 -50.40 -11.56
C VAL A 47 24.89 -51.88 -11.32
N VAL A 48 25.91 -52.70 -11.56
CA VAL A 48 25.82 -54.15 -11.38
C VAL A 48 25.87 -54.50 -9.89
N LYS A 49 26.68 -53.76 -9.12
CA LYS A 49 26.82 -53.98 -7.68
C LYS A 49 27.13 -52.68 -6.95
N ASP A 50 26.52 -52.49 -5.79
CA ASP A 50 26.76 -51.36 -4.89
C ASP A 50 26.90 -51.89 -3.45
N ASP A 51 28.15 -52.12 -3.01
CA ASP A 51 28.48 -52.60 -1.66
C ASP A 51 28.92 -51.44 -0.76
N VAL A 52 28.10 -51.07 0.20
CA VAL A 52 28.35 -49.97 1.14
C VAL A 52 28.74 -50.53 2.52
N ALA A 53 29.97 -50.29 2.95
CA ALA A 53 30.42 -50.56 4.31
C ALA A 53 30.38 -49.28 5.14
N LEU A 54 29.56 -49.26 6.18
CA LEU A 54 29.36 -48.14 7.10
C LEU A 54 29.96 -48.50 8.46
N ARG A 55 30.75 -47.60 9.06
CA ARG A 55 31.20 -47.71 10.45
C ARG A 55 30.76 -46.48 11.23
N VAL A 56 30.15 -46.70 12.38
CA VAL A 56 29.76 -45.62 13.30
C VAL A 56 30.96 -45.27 14.19
N GLY A 57 31.40 -44.02 14.16
CA GLY A 57 32.41 -43.50 15.10
C GLY A 57 31.80 -43.06 16.44
N ASP A 58 32.64 -42.95 17.46
CA ASP A 58 32.24 -42.55 18.83
C ASP A 58 31.73 -41.09 18.93
N ASP A 59 31.96 -40.28 17.89
CA ASP A 59 31.48 -38.90 17.77
C ASP A 59 30.18 -38.79 16.94
N GLY A 60 29.63 -39.92 16.53
CA GLY A 60 28.42 -40.05 15.72
C GLY A 60 28.62 -39.74 14.24
N THR A 61 29.88 -39.64 13.79
CA THR A 61 30.21 -39.57 12.38
C THR A 61 30.13 -40.96 11.76
N LEU A 62 29.43 -41.07 10.63
CA LEU A 62 29.29 -42.31 9.88
C LEU A 62 30.33 -42.36 8.77
N HIS A 63 31.34 -43.22 8.91
CA HIS A 63 32.37 -43.43 7.89
C HIS A 63 31.89 -44.46 6.87
N ALA A 64 31.78 -44.05 5.61
CA ALA A 64 31.29 -44.89 4.52
C ALA A 64 32.41 -45.24 3.53
N LYS A 65 32.41 -46.50 3.11
CA LYS A 65 33.20 -47.02 1.99
C LYS A 65 32.28 -47.79 1.05
N GLU A 66 31.96 -47.18 -0.08
CA GLU A 66 31.03 -47.66 -1.10
C GLU A 66 31.82 -48.19 -2.30
N THR A 67 31.67 -49.48 -2.61
CA THR A 67 32.35 -50.17 -3.71
C THR A 67 31.34 -50.45 -4.81
N ILE A 68 31.49 -49.74 -5.93
CA ILE A 68 30.53 -49.67 -7.02
C ILE A 68 31.11 -50.40 -8.23
N VAL A 69 30.39 -51.40 -8.74
CA VAL A 69 30.69 -52.04 -10.02
C VAL A 69 29.71 -51.48 -11.06
N TYR A 70 30.22 -50.61 -11.93
CA TYR A 70 29.42 -49.90 -12.93
C TYR A 70 29.69 -50.45 -14.33
N GLU A 71 28.64 -50.74 -15.10
CA GLU A 71 28.70 -51.12 -16.51
C GLU A 71 28.63 -49.86 -17.38
N PHE A 72 29.77 -49.43 -17.93
CA PHE A 72 29.85 -48.23 -18.75
C PHE A 72 29.46 -48.52 -20.21
N ALA A 73 28.74 -47.59 -20.84
CA ALA A 73 28.39 -47.64 -22.25
C ALA A 73 28.74 -46.31 -22.95
N GLY A 74 30.03 -45.97 -22.98
CA GLY A 74 30.55 -44.80 -23.69
C GLY A 74 30.49 -43.49 -22.90
N ARG A 75 30.48 -43.56 -21.56
CA ARG A 75 30.51 -42.37 -20.68
C ARG A 75 31.80 -42.25 -19.89
N ARG A 76 32.12 -41.02 -19.51
CA ARG A 76 33.34 -40.67 -18.75
C ARG A 76 33.19 -40.89 -17.24
N GLY A 77 32.00 -41.21 -16.75
CA GLY A 77 31.71 -41.19 -15.32
C GLY A 77 30.23 -41.31 -15.01
N PHE A 78 29.88 -41.19 -13.74
CA PHE A 78 28.52 -41.29 -13.24
C PHE A 78 28.21 -40.20 -12.21
N THR A 79 26.96 -40.14 -11.75
CA THR A 79 26.52 -39.27 -10.67
C THR A 79 25.76 -40.09 -9.64
N ARG A 80 26.21 -40.00 -8.39
CA ARG A 80 25.58 -40.56 -7.20
C ARG A 80 24.88 -39.43 -6.44
N SER A 81 23.55 -39.48 -6.34
CA SER A 81 22.76 -38.45 -5.66
C SER A 81 22.43 -38.87 -4.24
N PHE A 82 22.76 -38.04 -3.24
CA PHE A 82 22.46 -38.27 -1.82
C PHE A 82 21.31 -37.37 -1.38
N VAL A 83 20.41 -37.89 -0.53
CA VAL A 83 19.39 -37.09 0.15
C VAL A 83 20.01 -36.51 1.41
N THR A 84 20.40 -35.24 1.35
CA THR A 84 21.15 -34.56 2.44
C THR A 84 20.32 -33.50 3.16
N ARG A 85 19.07 -33.27 2.74
CA ARG A 85 18.12 -32.40 3.44
C ARG A 85 16.69 -32.87 3.24
N GLU A 86 15.90 -32.85 4.31
CA GLU A 86 14.49 -33.21 4.32
C GLU A 86 13.68 -32.14 5.08
N HIS A 87 12.48 -31.83 4.59
CA HIS A 87 11.59 -30.88 5.25
C HIS A 87 10.87 -31.58 6.41
N GLU A 88 11.41 -31.49 7.62
CA GLU A 88 10.79 -32.09 8.82
C GLU A 88 9.48 -31.36 9.19
N SER A 89 9.44 -30.03 8.98
CA SER A 89 8.27 -29.21 9.27
C SER A 89 8.22 -27.95 8.38
N LEU A 90 7.21 -27.11 8.58
CA LEU A 90 7.12 -25.80 7.91
C LEU A 90 8.27 -24.85 8.28
N THR A 91 8.89 -25.04 9.44
CA THR A 91 9.87 -24.10 10.01
C THR A 91 11.28 -24.69 10.13
N ARG A 92 11.45 -26.00 9.93
CA ARG A 92 12.73 -26.68 10.14
C ARG A 92 12.97 -27.76 9.09
N ASP A 93 14.21 -27.82 8.64
CA ASP A 93 14.76 -28.89 7.82
C ASP A 93 15.66 -29.79 8.66
N ARG A 94 15.60 -31.09 8.40
CA ARG A 94 16.59 -32.06 8.84
C ARG A 94 17.73 -32.06 7.84
N VAL A 95 18.97 -31.95 8.30
CA VAL A 95 20.16 -31.84 7.44
C VAL A 95 21.18 -32.92 7.78
N TRP A 96 21.77 -33.50 6.74
CA TRP A 96 22.91 -34.39 6.82
C TRP A 96 24.08 -33.75 6.07
N ARG A 97 25.26 -33.72 6.69
CA ARG A 97 26.47 -33.15 6.05
C ARG A 97 27.32 -34.27 5.50
N LEU A 98 27.63 -34.17 4.21
CA LEU A 98 28.52 -35.08 3.50
C LEU A 98 29.90 -34.43 3.41
N GLU A 99 30.92 -35.07 4.00
CA GLU A 99 32.27 -34.53 4.14
C GLU A 99 33.31 -35.55 3.62
N ASN A 100 34.54 -35.09 3.36
CA ASN A 100 35.70 -35.92 3.01
C ASN A 100 35.51 -36.89 1.84
N VAL A 101 34.69 -36.51 0.86
CA VAL A 101 34.36 -37.34 -0.31
C VAL A 101 35.57 -37.53 -1.22
N ARG A 102 35.95 -38.78 -1.46
CA ARG A 102 37.06 -39.16 -2.34
C ARG A 102 36.71 -40.43 -3.11
N ALA A 103 37.20 -40.54 -4.35
CA ALA A 103 37.01 -41.73 -5.18
C ALA A 103 38.36 -42.28 -5.62
N SER A 104 38.44 -43.61 -5.72
CA SER A 104 39.56 -44.33 -6.29
C SER A 104 39.04 -45.48 -7.14
N SER A 105 39.84 -45.97 -8.08
CA SER A 105 39.46 -47.11 -8.90
C SER A 105 40.65 -48.06 -9.06
N PRO A 106 40.51 -49.34 -8.66
CA PRO A 106 41.59 -50.32 -8.77
C PRO A 106 41.82 -50.81 -10.21
N ASP A 107 40.85 -50.63 -11.12
CA ASP A 107 40.87 -51.15 -12.48
C ASP A 107 40.87 -50.05 -13.56
N GLY A 108 41.34 -48.85 -13.21
CA GLY A 108 41.51 -47.72 -14.13
C GLY A 108 40.21 -47.01 -14.52
N GLY A 109 39.15 -47.16 -13.72
CA GLY A 109 37.90 -46.40 -13.81
C GLY A 109 38.02 -44.94 -13.35
N PRO A 110 36.89 -44.19 -13.33
CA PRO A 110 36.90 -42.77 -12.98
C PRO A 110 37.21 -42.56 -11.49
N ALA A 111 37.95 -41.49 -11.17
CA ALA A 111 38.38 -41.19 -9.81
C ALA A 111 38.32 -39.69 -9.44
N GLN A 112 38.11 -38.79 -10.40
CA GLN A 112 38.00 -37.36 -10.12
C GLN A 112 36.62 -37.05 -9.57
N VAL A 113 36.56 -36.46 -8.37
CA VAL A 113 35.30 -36.14 -7.68
C VAL A 113 34.97 -34.65 -7.81
N SER A 114 33.70 -34.36 -8.08
CA SER A 114 33.10 -33.04 -7.87
C SER A 114 31.80 -33.19 -7.08
N VAL A 115 31.64 -32.37 -6.04
CA VAL A 115 30.45 -32.39 -5.17
C VAL A 115 29.68 -31.10 -5.39
N SER A 116 28.38 -31.21 -5.64
CA SER A 116 27.48 -30.06 -5.79
C SER A 116 26.21 -30.28 -5.00
N THR A 117 25.85 -29.34 -4.15
CA THR A 117 24.60 -29.38 -3.36
C THR A 117 23.55 -28.51 -4.02
N SER A 118 22.34 -29.05 -4.23
CA SER A 118 21.20 -28.34 -4.80
C SER A 118 19.92 -28.73 -4.06
N GLY A 119 19.31 -27.75 -3.38
CA GLY A 119 18.07 -27.96 -2.63
C GLY A 119 18.21 -29.05 -1.56
N THR A 120 17.50 -30.17 -1.76
CA THR A 120 17.44 -31.30 -0.82
C THR A 120 18.50 -32.38 -1.07
N ARG A 121 19.30 -32.25 -2.13
CA ARG A 121 20.21 -33.29 -2.61
C ARG A 121 21.64 -32.80 -2.74
N THR A 122 22.57 -33.72 -2.52
CA THR A 122 23.99 -33.55 -2.82
C THR A 122 24.38 -34.54 -3.91
N ASP A 123 24.76 -34.01 -5.07
CA ASP A 123 25.23 -34.82 -6.20
C ASP A 123 26.75 -34.96 -6.14
N VAL A 124 27.22 -36.20 -6.05
CA VAL A 124 28.62 -36.57 -6.17
C VAL A 124 28.86 -37.10 -7.58
N ARG A 125 29.59 -36.34 -8.38
CA ARG A 125 29.95 -36.72 -9.75
C ARG A 125 31.38 -37.22 -9.77
N VAL A 126 31.55 -38.46 -10.26
CA VAL A 126 32.86 -39.11 -10.40
C VAL A 126 33.18 -39.25 -11.89
N THR A 127 34.28 -38.64 -12.34
CA THR A 127 34.69 -38.59 -13.75
C THR A 127 36.10 -39.10 -13.98
N GLY A 128 36.34 -39.61 -15.18
CA GLY A 128 37.64 -40.06 -15.70
C GLY A 128 38.03 -39.27 -16.95
N ALA A 129 39.25 -39.50 -17.42
CA ALA A 129 39.84 -38.76 -18.54
C ALA A 129 39.16 -39.04 -19.90
N ALA A 130 38.71 -40.28 -20.13
CA ALA A 130 38.14 -40.73 -21.39
C ALA A 130 36.82 -41.51 -21.17
N PRO A 131 35.96 -41.62 -22.20
CA PRO A 131 34.79 -42.48 -22.14
C PRO A 131 35.20 -43.95 -21.95
N LEU A 132 34.47 -44.66 -21.11
CA LEU A 132 34.71 -46.06 -20.78
C LEU A 132 33.60 -46.93 -21.34
N THR A 133 33.92 -48.19 -21.60
CA THR A 133 32.96 -49.27 -21.88
C THR A 133 33.31 -50.48 -21.02
N GLY A 134 32.30 -51.30 -20.70
CA GLY A 134 32.48 -52.47 -19.85
C GLY A 134 32.44 -52.14 -18.37
N ARG A 135 32.65 -53.18 -17.54
CA ARG A 135 32.62 -53.06 -16.08
C ARG A 135 33.88 -52.38 -15.55
N ARG A 136 33.67 -51.43 -14.64
CA ARG A 136 34.74 -50.85 -13.82
C ARG A 136 34.30 -50.75 -12.38
N THR A 137 35.28 -50.84 -11.50
CA THR A 137 35.10 -50.77 -10.06
C THR A 137 35.53 -49.39 -9.57
N VAL A 138 34.67 -48.73 -8.80
CA VAL A 138 34.97 -47.44 -8.18
C VAL A 138 34.71 -47.56 -6.68
N VAL A 139 35.69 -47.17 -5.88
CA VAL A 139 35.59 -47.11 -4.42
C VAL A 139 35.42 -45.65 -4.04
N LEU A 140 34.24 -45.32 -3.53
CA LEU A 140 33.87 -44.00 -3.01
C LEU A 140 33.94 -44.04 -1.48
N GLU A 141 34.71 -43.13 -0.87
CA GLU A 141 34.79 -42.99 0.59
C GLU A 141 34.30 -41.59 1.00
N TYR A 142 33.47 -41.52 2.04
CA TYR A 142 32.86 -40.28 2.51
C TYR A 142 32.44 -40.39 3.98
N ASP A 143 32.28 -39.24 4.63
CA ASP A 143 31.79 -39.15 6.00
C ASP A 143 30.41 -38.49 6.02
N VAL A 144 29.50 -39.01 6.84
CA VAL A 144 28.16 -38.44 7.03
C VAL A 144 27.97 -38.03 8.48
N ARG A 145 27.64 -36.76 8.71
CA ARG A 145 27.28 -36.23 10.03
C ARG A 145 25.78 -35.92 10.10
N GLY A 146 25.18 -36.15 11.26
CA GLY A 146 23.75 -35.94 11.51
C GLY A 146 22.85 -37.13 11.14
N ALA A 147 23.44 -38.28 10.77
CA ALA A 147 22.71 -39.50 10.42
C ALA A 147 22.08 -40.22 11.62
N ILE A 148 22.54 -39.90 12.83
CA ILE A 148 22.05 -40.47 14.09
C ILE A 148 21.17 -39.45 14.81
N ALA A 149 20.00 -39.90 15.27
CA ALA A 149 19.05 -39.11 16.04
C ALA A 149 18.70 -39.83 17.35
N SER A 150 18.43 -39.06 18.41
CA SER A 150 17.80 -39.62 19.61
C SER A 150 16.30 -39.77 19.39
N ILE A 151 15.77 -40.98 19.60
CA ILE A 151 14.33 -41.29 19.54
C ILE A 151 13.91 -41.85 20.90
N GLY A 152 13.29 -41.00 21.71
CA GLY A 152 12.95 -41.34 23.09
C GLY A 152 14.21 -41.69 23.90
N ALA A 153 14.27 -42.92 24.39
CA ALA A 153 15.41 -43.45 25.15
C ALA A 153 16.38 -44.32 24.31
N ALA A 154 16.36 -44.20 22.98
CA ALA A 154 17.24 -44.92 22.06
C ALA A 154 17.93 -43.95 21.09
N GLU A 155 19.03 -44.39 20.50
CA GLU A 155 19.65 -43.72 19.35
C GLU A 155 19.31 -44.49 18.07
N GLU A 156 18.95 -43.81 17.00
CA GLU A 156 18.64 -44.41 15.70
C GLU A 156 19.54 -43.81 14.62
N LEU A 157 20.30 -44.67 13.95
CA LEU A 157 20.92 -44.36 12.65
C LEU A 157 19.88 -44.60 11.56
N ARG A 158 19.62 -43.58 10.74
CA ARG A 158 18.77 -43.70 9.54
C ARG A 158 19.45 -43.05 8.35
N TRP A 159 19.83 -43.85 7.35
CA TRP A 159 20.60 -43.35 6.21
C TRP A 159 20.26 -44.08 4.89
N PRO A 160 19.94 -43.36 3.79
CA PRO A 160 19.82 -43.91 2.44
C PRO A 160 21.21 -44.29 1.87
N ALA A 161 21.72 -45.42 2.31
CA ALA A 161 23.11 -45.85 2.13
C ALA A 161 23.49 -46.18 0.68
N ALA A 162 22.63 -46.88 -0.06
CA ALA A 162 22.86 -47.23 -1.47
C ALA A 162 21.73 -46.67 -2.36
N GLY A 163 22.00 -46.46 -3.65
CA GLY A 163 21.00 -45.98 -4.62
C GLY A 163 21.20 -44.54 -5.11
N GLY A 164 20.14 -43.82 -5.47
CA GLY A 164 20.25 -42.45 -6.02
C GLY A 164 20.94 -42.38 -7.39
N TRP A 165 20.89 -43.48 -8.13
CA TRP A 165 21.46 -43.64 -9.47
C TRP A 165 20.48 -43.17 -10.55
N ARG A 166 21.00 -42.68 -11.69
CA ARG A 166 20.18 -42.37 -12.89
C ARG A 166 19.92 -43.59 -13.77
N VAL A 167 20.49 -44.73 -13.40
CA VAL A 167 20.42 -46.02 -14.08
C VAL A 167 19.96 -47.08 -13.07
N PRO A 168 19.47 -48.24 -13.52
CA PRO A 168 19.10 -49.33 -12.62
C PRO A 168 20.29 -49.85 -11.80
N LEU A 169 20.00 -50.38 -10.61
CA LEU A 169 20.97 -51.02 -9.72
C LEU A 169 20.55 -52.47 -9.45
N ASP A 170 21.40 -53.43 -9.80
CA ASP A 170 21.03 -54.85 -9.81
C ASP A 170 21.08 -55.49 -8.42
N ASP A 171 22.16 -55.21 -7.67
CA ASP A 171 22.41 -55.75 -6.34
C ASP A 171 23.01 -54.67 -5.44
N ALA A 172 22.24 -54.24 -4.44
CA ALA A 172 22.65 -53.29 -3.41
C ALA A 172 22.86 -54.04 -2.10
N ARG A 173 24.00 -53.84 -1.45
CA ARG A 173 24.29 -54.41 -0.13
C ARG A 173 24.86 -53.34 0.76
N THR A 174 24.36 -53.25 1.99
CA THR A 174 24.90 -52.36 3.01
C THR A 174 25.24 -53.15 4.25
N THR A 175 26.45 -52.94 4.78
CA THR A 175 26.89 -53.49 6.06
C THR A 175 27.14 -52.34 7.02
N VAL A 176 26.53 -52.38 8.20
CA VAL A 176 26.73 -51.39 9.26
C VAL A 176 27.47 -52.05 10.41
N ASP A 177 28.69 -51.61 10.67
CA ASP A 177 29.41 -51.88 11.90
C ASP A 177 29.02 -50.81 12.93
N GLY A 178 28.27 -51.24 13.94
CA GLY A 178 27.61 -50.34 14.87
C GLY A 178 28.52 -49.79 15.96
N GLY A 179 29.74 -50.33 16.14
CA GLY A 179 30.64 -49.99 17.26
C GLY A 179 30.11 -50.38 18.66
N ALA A 180 28.80 -50.62 18.79
CA ALA A 180 28.07 -51.00 19.98
C ALA A 180 27.03 -52.09 19.67
N MET A 181 26.37 -52.59 20.72
CA MET A 181 25.28 -53.56 20.58
C MET A 181 24.09 -52.95 19.83
N ILE A 182 23.67 -53.60 18.75
CA ILE A 182 22.50 -53.27 17.95
C ILE A 182 21.25 -53.86 18.60
N ARG A 183 20.27 -53.02 18.93
CA ARG A 183 19.01 -53.45 19.55
C ARG A 183 17.98 -53.91 18.53
N ASN A 184 17.90 -53.20 17.41
CA ASN A 184 16.95 -53.46 16.34
C ASN A 184 17.52 -52.96 15.01
N ILE A 185 17.13 -53.63 13.93
CA ILE A 185 17.45 -53.24 12.57
C ILE A 185 16.20 -53.24 11.72
N ASN A 186 16.15 -52.36 10.73
CA ASN A 186 15.13 -52.34 9.69
C ASN A 186 15.72 -51.74 8.41
N CYS A 187 15.07 -51.96 7.28
CA CYS A 187 15.46 -51.35 6.00
C CYS A 187 14.26 -51.05 5.13
N PHE A 188 14.41 -50.04 4.28
CA PHE A 188 13.41 -49.67 3.29
C PHE A 188 14.04 -49.52 1.91
N ALA A 189 13.34 -49.94 0.87
CA ALA A 189 13.75 -49.82 -0.52
C ALA A 189 12.69 -49.10 -1.35
N GLY A 190 13.11 -48.20 -2.24
CA GLY A 190 12.20 -47.48 -3.13
C GLY A 190 12.55 -46.00 -3.29
N PRO A 191 11.64 -45.15 -3.78
CA PRO A 191 11.88 -43.71 -3.88
C PRO A 191 12.16 -43.08 -2.49
N PRO A 192 12.77 -41.87 -2.42
CA PRO A 192 13.00 -41.18 -1.15
C PRO A 192 11.76 -41.13 -0.26
N GLY A 193 11.88 -41.58 0.99
CA GLY A 193 10.77 -41.64 1.96
C GLY A 193 9.88 -42.89 1.85
N ALA A 194 10.20 -43.86 0.99
CA ALA A 194 9.46 -45.11 0.91
C ALA A 194 9.47 -45.89 2.24
N ALA A 195 8.34 -46.55 2.54
CA ALA A 195 8.17 -47.44 3.70
C ALA A 195 8.05 -48.92 3.27
N ILE A 196 8.51 -49.26 2.07
CA ILE A 196 8.52 -50.63 1.52
C ILE A 196 9.77 -51.33 2.06
N GLY A 197 9.63 -52.50 2.69
CA GLY A 197 10.77 -53.25 3.24
C GLY A 197 11.77 -53.67 2.16
N CYS A 198 13.06 -53.74 2.51
CA CYS A 198 14.07 -54.27 1.58
C CYS A 198 14.03 -55.80 1.48
N THR A 199 14.70 -56.37 0.47
CA THR A 199 14.70 -57.82 0.19
C THR A 199 15.11 -58.66 1.40
N GLN A 200 16.17 -58.27 2.11
CA GLN A 200 16.66 -59.01 3.27
C GLN A 200 17.45 -58.13 4.22
N PHE A 201 17.33 -58.39 5.52
CA PHE A 201 18.18 -57.82 6.56
C PHE A 201 18.38 -58.80 7.72
N TYR A 202 19.56 -58.78 8.34
CA TYR A 202 19.88 -59.60 9.53
C TYR A 202 21.07 -59.01 10.30
N THR A 203 21.30 -59.49 11.52
CA THR A 203 22.49 -59.16 12.31
C THR A 203 23.44 -60.36 12.40
N ASN A 204 24.71 -60.09 12.68
CA ASN A 204 25.64 -61.14 13.09
C ASN A 204 25.26 -61.72 14.47
N HIS A 205 25.84 -62.87 14.83
CA HIS A 205 25.59 -63.54 16.12
C HIS A 205 25.91 -62.65 17.34
N ALA A 206 26.86 -61.73 17.21
CA ALA A 206 27.24 -60.80 18.29
C ALA A 206 26.33 -59.57 18.38
N HIS A 207 25.38 -59.39 17.45
CA HIS A 207 24.55 -58.19 17.32
C HIS A 207 25.36 -56.88 17.28
N THR A 208 26.54 -56.89 16.66
CA THR A 208 27.39 -55.70 16.47
C THR A 208 27.44 -55.24 15.02
N GLN A 209 27.00 -56.08 14.09
CA GLN A 209 26.98 -55.79 12.67
C GLN A 209 25.61 -56.11 12.07
N GLY A 210 25.04 -55.15 11.33
CA GLY A 210 23.83 -55.32 10.53
C GLY A 210 24.16 -55.46 9.05
N VAL A 211 23.49 -56.38 8.36
CA VAL A 211 23.62 -56.60 6.92
C VAL A 211 22.25 -56.41 6.27
N PHE A 212 22.22 -55.64 5.18
CA PHE A 212 21.02 -55.26 4.44
C PHE A 212 21.27 -55.48 2.95
N SER A 213 20.26 -55.97 2.22
CA SER A 213 20.36 -56.13 0.77
C SER A 213 19.05 -55.87 0.05
N GLN A 214 19.17 -55.34 -1.16
CA GLN A 214 18.06 -55.09 -2.08
C GLN A 214 18.49 -55.43 -3.50
N GLN A 215 17.61 -56.08 -4.25
CA GLN A 215 17.85 -56.41 -5.67
C GLN A 215 16.94 -55.60 -6.59
N GLN A 216 17.37 -55.43 -7.84
CA GLN A 216 16.59 -54.86 -8.95
C GLN A 216 15.98 -53.49 -8.62
N MET A 217 16.80 -52.55 -8.17
CA MET A 217 16.39 -51.17 -7.89
C MET A 217 16.26 -50.36 -9.17
N MET A 218 15.17 -49.61 -9.27
CA MET A 218 14.92 -48.68 -10.37
C MET A 218 15.77 -47.40 -10.25
N PRO A 219 15.98 -46.66 -11.36
CA PRO A 219 16.62 -45.34 -11.30
C PRO A 219 15.96 -44.43 -10.26
N GLY A 220 16.78 -43.81 -9.40
CA GLY A 220 16.35 -42.87 -8.37
C GLY A 220 15.87 -43.49 -7.06
N GLU A 221 15.85 -44.82 -6.94
CA GLU A 221 15.53 -45.51 -5.69
C GLU A 221 16.71 -45.56 -4.72
N PHE A 222 16.43 -45.80 -3.45
CA PHE A 222 17.38 -45.85 -2.35
C PHE A 222 17.14 -47.08 -1.48
N LEU A 223 18.23 -47.67 -0.96
CA LEU A 223 18.21 -48.61 0.15
C LEU A 223 18.52 -47.81 1.42
N THR A 224 17.51 -47.58 2.24
CA THR A 224 17.61 -46.89 3.52
C THR A 224 17.78 -47.91 4.63
N VAL A 225 18.86 -47.80 5.38
CA VAL A 225 19.14 -48.64 6.54
C VAL A 225 18.74 -47.92 7.82
N VAL A 226 18.18 -48.68 8.77
CA VAL A 226 17.79 -48.19 10.10
C VAL A 226 18.41 -49.11 11.14
N VAL A 227 19.18 -48.55 12.07
CA VAL A 227 19.84 -49.29 13.15
C VAL A 227 19.59 -48.57 14.47
N GLY A 228 19.03 -49.29 15.45
CA GLY A 228 18.77 -48.79 16.79
C GLY A 228 19.85 -49.21 17.79
N TYR A 229 20.30 -48.26 18.59
CA TYR A 229 21.32 -48.41 19.63
C TYR A 229 20.76 -48.05 21.02
N PRO A 230 21.36 -48.57 22.10
CA PRO A 230 21.15 -48.05 23.44
C PRO A 230 21.51 -46.55 23.53
N PRO A 231 20.90 -45.79 24.45
CA PRO A 231 21.17 -44.36 24.58
C PRO A 231 22.63 -44.10 24.97
N GLY A 232 23.28 -43.11 24.34
CA GLY A 232 24.66 -42.73 24.61
C GLY A 232 25.72 -43.62 23.96
N SER A 233 25.35 -44.49 23.02
CA SER A 233 26.28 -45.45 22.40
C SER A 233 27.15 -44.81 21.31
N THR A 234 26.65 -43.77 20.64
CA THR A 234 27.28 -43.23 19.42
C THR A 234 27.69 -41.77 19.52
N GLY A 235 27.21 -41.02 20.51
CA GLY A 235 27.50 -39.58 20.66
C GLY A 235 26.87 -38.69 19.56
N GLY A 236 26.16 -39.27 18.60
CA GLY A 236 25.62 -38.58 17.44
C GLY A 236 24.46 -37.65 17.74
N ARG A 237 24.42 -36.52 17.04
CA ARG A 237 23.34 -35.52 17.17
C ARG A 237 22.76 -35.14 15.82
N PRO A 238 21.44 -34.94 15.74
CA PRO A 238 20.79 -34.47 14.53
C PRO A 238 21.14 -33.01 14.24
N PHE A 239 21.28 -32.66 12.96
CA PHE A 239 21.37 -31.25 12.56
C PHE A 239 20.03 -30.76 12.04
N TYR A 240 19.61 -29.62 12.60
CA TYR A 240 18.41 -28.91 12.22
C TYR A 240 18.77 -27.51 11.75
N GLU A 241 18.26 -27.14 10.60
CA GLU A 241 18.37 -25.79 10.07
C GLU A 241 16.98 -25.18 9.98
N ARG A 242 16.89 -23.88 10.27
CA ARG A 242 15.61 -23.19 10.18
C ARG A 242 15.29 -22.89 8.71
N ARG A 243 14.04 -23.15 8.33
CA ARG A 243 13.56 -22.92 6.97
C ARG A 243 13.00 -21.51 6.84
N HIS A 244 13.60 -20.71 5.96
CA HIS A 244 13.09 -19.39 5.61
C HIS A 244 12.08 -19.53 4.47
N THR A 245 10.82 -19.32 4.80
CA THR A 245 9.70 -19.24 3.84
C THR A 245 9.00 -17.90 3.97
N VAL A 246 8.23 -17.51 2.95
CA VAL A 246 7.36 -16.33 3.03
C VAL A 246 6.40 -16.44 4.21
N ALA A 247 5.88 -17.63 4.52
CA ALA A 247 4.99 -17.82 5.66
C ALA A 247 5.67 -17.55 7.02
N THR A 248 6.92 -18.01 7.18
CA THR A 248 7.69 -17.74 8.42
C THR A 248 8.08 -16.27 8.55
N ALA A 249 8.15 -15.52 7.45
CA ALA A 249 8.43 -14.09 7.44
C ALA A 249 7.34 -13.24 8.14
N PHE A 250 6.11 -13.73 8.16
CA PHE A 250 4.96 -13.08 8.81
C PHE A 250 4.60 -13.72 10.16
N SER A 251 5.51 -14.49 10.75
CA SER A 251 5.26 -15.11 12.06
C SER A 251 5.22 -14.08 13.18
N VAL A 252 4.31 -14.29 14.13
CA VAL A 252 4.28 -13.51 15.37
C VAL A 252 5.34 -14.07 16.31
N ASN A 253 6.35 -13.26 16.58
CA ASN A 253 7.41 -13.52 17.54
C ASN A 253 7.54 -12.31 18.48
N THR A 254 8.42 -12.39 19.47
CA THR A 254 8.57 -11.31 20.47
C THR A 254 8.89 -9.95 19.84
N VAL A 255 9.69 -9.93 18.77
CA VAL A 255 10.08 -8.70 18.07
C VAL A 255 8.88 -8.13 17.32
N THR A 256 8.21 -8.93 16.49
CA THR A 256 7.05 -8.47 15.70
C THR A 256 5.87 -8.09 16.60
N ALA A 257 5.65 -8.82 17.69
CA ALA A 257 4.65 -8.47 18.69
C ALA A 257 4.99 -7.13 19.39
N SER A 258 6.25 -6.91 19.77
CA SER A 258 6.66 -5.64 20.39
C SER A 258 6.52 -4.44 19.44
N ALA A 259 6.82 -4.62 18.15
CA ALA A 259 6.64 -3.59 17.14
C ALA A 259 5.16 -3.21 16.96
N LEU A 260 4.27 -4.21 16.91
CA LEU A 260 2.82 -3.97 16.81
C LEU A 260 2.25 -3.31 18.08
N ALA A 261 2.70 -3.73 19.26
CA ALA A 261 2.30 -3.09 20.52
C ALA A 261 2.79 -1.64 20.60
N GLY A 262 4.04 -1.38 20.20
CA GLY A 262 4.58 -0.02 20.12
C GLY A 262 3.80 0.86 19.15
N LEU A 263 3.42 0.32 17.98
CA LEU A 263 2.55 1.01 17.03
C LEU A 263 1.19 1.35 17.65
N LEU A 264 0.55 0.41 18.35
CA LEU A 264 -0.74 0.64 18.98
C LEU A 264 -0.67 1.80 19.98
N VAL A 265 0.38 1.85 20.80
CA VAL A 265 0.62 2.94 21.75
C VAL A 265 0.82 4.27 21.02
N LEU A 266 1.59 4.29 19.92
CA LEU A 266 1.80 5.50 19.11
C LEU A 266 0.50 6.01 18.47
N LEU A 267 -0.34 5.12 17.93
CA LEU A 267 -1.61 5.48 17.33
C LEU A 267 -2.58 6.04 18.39
N LEU A 268 -2.70 5.38 19.54
CA LEU A 268 -3.51 5.86 20.66
C LEU A 268 -3.00 7.22 21.16
N GLY A 269 -1.69 7.38 21.32
CA GLY A 269 -1.07 8.65 21.69
C GLY A 269 -1.37 9.76 20.68
N GLY A 270 -1.29 9.47 19.37
CA GLY A 270 -1.64 10.39 18.30
C GLY A 270 -3.10 10.84 18.35
N VAL A 271 -4.04 9.90 18.58
CA VAL A 271 -5.47 10.22 18.74
C VAL A 271 -5.70 11.10 19.96
N VAL A 272 -5.05 10.81 21.09
CA VAL A 272 -5.14 11.64 22.31
C VAL A 272 -4.63 13.06 22.04
N VAL A 273 -3.49 13.21 21.37
CA VAL A 273 -2.95 14.53 21.01
C VAL A 273 -3.92 15.31 20.12
N LEU A 274 -4.47 14.67 19.07
CA LEU A 274 -5.46 15.31 18.18
C LEU A 274 -6.72 15.73 18.94
N TYR A 275 -7.21 14.88 19.84
CA TYR A 275 -8.35 15.19 20.70
C TYR A 275 -8.07 16.40 21.61
N LEU A 276 -6.89 16.47 22.23
CA LEU A 276 -6.51 17.59 23.10
C LEU A 276 -6.38 18.92 22.33
N LEU A 277 -5.80 18.87 21.12
CA LEU A 277 -5.66 20.05 20.25
C LEU A 277 -7.03 20.57 19.80
N ARG A 278 -7.90 19.70 19.29
CA ARG A 278 -9.25 20.11 18.84
C ARG A 278 -10.18 20.49 19.99
N GLY A 279 -10.09 19.78 21.11
CA GLY A 279 -10.86 20.10 22.30
C GLY A 279 -10.54 21.50 22.83
N ARG A 280 -9.31 22.00 22.64
CA ARG A 280 -8.94 23.38 23.00
C ARG A 280 -9.75 24.40 22.18
N ASP A 281 -9.79 24.23 20.86
CA ASP A 281 -10.46 25.18 19.97
C ASP A 281 -11.99 25.13 20.17
N ALA A 282 -12.57 23.92 20.30
CA ALA A 282 -14.00 23.74 20.60
C ALA A 282 -14.42 24.38 21.94
N ARG A 283 -13.55 24.34 22.96
CA ARG A 283 -13.79 25.02 24.25
C ARG A 283 -13.82 26.54 24.13
N VAL A 284 -13.05 27.13 23.22
CA VAL A 284 -13.09 28.58 22.97
C VAL A 284 -14.39 28.94 22.27
N VAL A 285 -14.77 28.17 21.23
CA VAL A 285 -16.05 28.35 20.52
C VAL A 285 -17.23 28.29 21.49
N GLY A 286 -17.31 27.25 22.33
CA GLY A 286 -18.42 27.12 23.29
C GLY A 286 -18.50 28.23 24.35
N LYS A 287 -17.40 28.95 24.61
CA LYS A 287 -17.38 30.07 25.57
C LYS A 287 -17.68 31.42 24.94
N LYS A 288 -17.23 31.64 23.71
CA LYS A 288 -17.23 32.96 23.07
C LYS A 288 -18.17 33.09 21.88
N ALA A 289 -18.78 31.99 21.39
CA ALA A 289 -19.66 32.08 20.22
C ALA A 289 -20.83 33.04 20.42
N ALA A 290 -21.40 33.09 21.63
CA ALA A 290 -22.47 34.03 21.97
C ALA A 290 -22.04 35.51 21.82
N GLU A 291 -20.74 35.82 21.93
CA GLU A 291 -20.24 37.19 21.76
C GLU A 291 -20.37 37.67 20.32
N GLY A 292 -20.34 36.77 19.33
CA GLY A 292 -20.54 37.12 17.90
C GLY A 292 -21.96 36.87 17.39
N ASP A 293 -22.87 36.37 18.24
CA ASP A 293 -24.25 36.04 17.87
C ASP A 293 -25.17 37.28 17.89
N HIS A 294 -24.80 38.29 17.11
CA HIS A 294 -25.54 39.55 16.99
C HIS A 294 -25.45 40.13 15.58
N ALA A 295 -26.32 41.09 15.28
CA ALA A 295 -26.26 41.81 14.01
C ALA A 295 -24.94 42.60 13.91
N PRO A 296 -24.09 42.38 12.88
CA PRO A 296 -22.79 43.01 12.65
C PRO A 296 -22.97 44.46 12.18
N VAL A 297 -23.58 45.29 13.02
CA VAL A 297 -23.89 46.69 12.72
C VAL A 297 -23.32 47.61 13.79
N ALA A 298 -22.46 48.53 13.36
CA ALA A 298 -21.96 49.62 14.20
C ALA A 298 -22.67 50.92 13.76
N GLY A 299 -23.74 51.27 14.47
CA GLY A 299 -24.63 52.37 14.09
C GLY A 299 -25.37 52.05 12.79
N ASN A 300 -25.03 52.74 11.70
CA ASN A 300 -25.65 52.57 10.37
C ASN A 300 -24.73 51.86 9.36
N ARG A 301 -23.60 51.30 9.80
CA ARG A 301 -22.62 50.64 8.93
C ARG A 301 -22.52 49.17 9.26
N PHE A 302 -22.34 48.36 8.22
CA PHE A 302 -22.01 46.95 8.35
C PHE A 302 -20.56 46.79 8.83
N GLU A 303 -20.35 46.03 9.90
CA GLU A 303 -19.04 45.73 10.47
C GLU A 303 -19.01 44.25 10.89
N PRO A 304 -18.39 43.36 10.09
CA PRO A 304 -18.36 41.94 10.40
C PRO A 304 -17.53 41.67 11.67
N PRO A 305 -17.81 40.58 12.41
CA PRO A 305 -17.07 40.26 13.63
C PRO A 305 -15.57 40.19 13.36
N ASP A 306 -14.78 40.89 14.18
CA ASP A 306 -13.32 40.99 14.06
C ASP A 306 -12.79 41.42 12.67
N GLY A 307 -13.62 42.03 11.82
CA GLY A 307 -13.24 42.44 10.47
C GLY A 307 -13.10 41.29 9.47
N VAL A 308 -13.62 40.10 9.77
CA VAL A 308 -13.51 38.91 8.90
C VAL A 308 -14.22 39.16 7.57
N ARG A 309 -13.51 38.93 6.46
CA ARG A 309 -14.04 38.97 5.09
C ARG A 309 -14.63 37.60 4.69
N PRO A 310 -15.59 37.56 3.75
CA PRO A 310 -16.25 36.31 3.35
C PRO A 310 -15.27 35.23 2.89
N GLY A 311 -14.31 35.58 2.04
CA GLY A 311 -13.31 34.62 1.54
C GLY A 311 -12.43 33.99 2.63
N GLN A 312 -12.30 34.62 3.80
CA GLN A 312 -11.48 34.07 4.86
C GLN A 312 -12.25 33.05 5.74
N ILE A 313 -13.59 33.00 5.64
CA ILE A 313 -14.43 32.22 6.55
C ILE A 313 -14.22 30.71 6.38
N GLY A 314 -14.20 30.18 5.16
CA GLY A 314 -13.90 28.75 4.93
C GLY A 314 -12.56 28.36 5.56
N THR A 315 -11.51 29.14 5.27
CA THR A 315 -10.17 28.92 5.85
C THR A 315 -10.12 29.03 7.37
N LEU A 316 -11.07 29.72 7.99
CA LEU A 316 -11.17 29.79 9.45
C LEU A 316 -11.92 28.58 10.02
N ILE A 317 -12.97 28.11 9.34
CA ILE A 317 -13.82 27.01 9.81
C ILE A 317 -13.16 25.65 9.58
N ASP A 318 -12.85 25.30 8.33
CA ASP A 318 -12.34 23.98 7.93
C ASP A 318 -10.87 24.01 7.48
N GLU A 319 -10.25 25.19 7.53
CA GLU A 319 -8.84 25.41 7.19
C GLU A 319 -8.54 25.11 5.72
N GLN A 320 -9.55 25.18 4.86
CA GLN A 320 -9.45 25.09 3.41
C GLN A 320 -9.94 26.40 2.78
N ALA A 321 -9.25 26.84 1.74
CA ALA A 321 -9.75 27.89 0.85
C ALA A 321 -10.49 27.19 -0.28
N ASP A 322 -11.79 27.05 -0.19
CA ASP A 322 -12.61 26.35 -1.17
C ASP A 322 -13.14 27.29 -2.26
N VAL A 323 -13.74 26.68 -3.29
CA VAL A 323 -14.30 27.44 -4.42
C VAL A 323 -15.44 28.35 -3.95
N ILE A 324 -16.23 27.91 -2.96
CA ILE A 324 -17.32 28.69 -2.39
C ILE A 324 -16.82 29.99 -1.73
N ASP A 325 -15.64 29.96 -1.10
CA ASP A 325 -15.03 31.15 -0.48
C ASP A 325 -14.62 32.18 -1.54
N VAL A 326 -14.14 31.70 -2.69
CA VAL A 326 -13.81 32.55 -3.83
C VAL A 326 -15.08 33.13 -4.45
N THR A 327 -16.12 32.33 -4.63
CA THR A 327 -17.43 32.80 -5.11
C THR A 327 -18.02 33.86 -4.18
N ALA A 328 -17.96 33.65 -2.87
CA ALA A 328 -18.39 34.65 -1.88
C ALA A 328 -17.57 35.95 -1.97
N THR A 329 -16.27 35.84 -2.23
CA THR A 329 -15.41 37.02 -2.46
C THR A 329 -15.82 37.77 -3.74
N ILE A 330 -16.24 37.09 -4.81
CA ILE A 330 -16.77 37.75 -6.01
C ILE A 330 -18.02 38.55 -5.69
N VAL A 331 -18.96 37.97 -4.93
CA VAL A 331 -20.17 38.68 -4.47
C VAL A 331 -19.81 39.86 -3.56
N ASP A 332 -18.84 39.69 -2.66
CA ASP A 332 -18.37 40.77 -1.78
C ASP A 332 -17.77 41.93 -2.56
N LEU A 333 -16.94 41.65 -3.56
CA LEU A 333 -16.40 42.65 -4.47
C LEU A 333 -17.50 43.37 -5.26
N ALA A 334 -18.56 42.66 -5.64
CA ALA A 334 -19.72 43.26 -6.31
C ALA A 334 -20.44 44.25 -5.38
N VAL A 335 -20.80 43.79 -4.18
CA VAL A 335 -21.50 44.59 -3.16
C VAL A 335 -20.65 45.79 -2.68
N ARG A 336 -19.32 45.68 -2.77
CA ARG A 336 -18.37 46.78 -2.52
C ARG A 336 -18.17 47.71 -3.72
N GLY A 337 -18.75 47.40 -4.88
CA GLY A 337 -18.74 48.25 -6.06
C GLY A 337 -17.51 48.09 -6.95
N HIS A 338 -16.71 47.04 -6.80
CA HIS A 338 -15.53 46.77 -7.65
C HIS A 338 -15.89 46.03 -8.94
N LEU A 339 -17.04 45.38 -8.97
CA LEU A 339 -17.58 44.74 -10.17
C LEU A 339 -19.11 44.77 -10.15
N LEU A 340 -19.72 44.55 -11.31
CA LEU A 340 -21.15 44.42 -11.50
C LEU A 340 -21.46 43.01 -12.02
N ILE A 341 -22.51 42.39 -11.49
CA ILE A 341 -23.00 41.09 -11.94
C ILE A 341 -24.22 41.32 -12.84
N GLU A 342 -24.11 40.98 -14.12
CA GLU A 342 -25.16 41.16 -15.13
C GLU A 342 -25.70 39.79 -15.54
N GLU A 343 -26.94 39.48 -15.16
CA GLU A 343 -27.64 38.27 -15.58
C GLU A 343 -28.07 38.38 -17.04
N GLN A 344 -27.70 37.37 -17.84
CA GLN A 344 -28.03 37.36 -19.26
C GLN A 344 -29.39 36.71 -19.49
N ASP A 345 -30.16 37.26 -20.44
CA ASP A 345 -31.43 36.67 -20.84
C ASP A 345 -31.20 35.27 -21.44
N ARG A 346 -31.82 34.27 -20.81
CA ARG A 346 -31.79 32.88 -21.26
C ARG A 346 -32.30 32.72 -22.69
N ALA A 347 -33.23 33.55 -23.13
CA ALA A 347 -33.73 33.54 -24.51
C ALA A 347 -32.65 33.97 -25.52
N ALA A 348 -31.76 34.88 -25.13
CA ALA A 348 -30.66 35.38 -25.97
C ALA A 348 -29.45 34.42 -26.01
N THR A 349 -29.11 33.81 -24.89
CA THR A 349 -27.91 32.95 -24.75
C THR A 349 -28.20 31.46 -24.90
N GLY A 350 -29.48 31.05 -24.91
CA GLY A 350 -29.93 29.65 -24.92
C GLY A 350 -29.70 28.90 -23.61
N ARG A 351 -29.03 29.52 -22.63
CA ARG A 351 -28.72 28.97 -21.29
C ARG A 351 -28.55 30.12 -20.29
N LEU A 352 -28.84 29.88 -19.02
CA LEU A 352 -28.57 30.88 -17.99
C LEU A 352 -27.06 31.13 -17.86
N ASP A 353 -26.63 32.38 -17.97
CA ASP A 353 -25.23 32.81 -17.88
C ASP A 353 -25.15 34.22 -17.29
N TRP A 354 -23.98 34.61 -16.79
CA TRP A 354 -23.75 35.93 -16.21
C TRP A 354 -22.48 36.54 -16.77
N THR A 355 -22.50 37.86 -16.89
CA THR A 355 -21.34 38.68 -17.25
C THR A 355 -20.89 39.44 -16.01
N LEU A 356 -19.59 39.39 -15.70
CA LEU A 356 -18.98 40.23 -14.68
C LEU A 356 -18.36 41.44 -15.39
N ARG A 357 -18.73 42.66 -14.98
CA ARG A 357 -18.17 43.91 -15.52
C ARG A 357 -17.36 44.63 -14.44
N ARG A 358 -16.17 45.11 -14.78
CA ARG A 358 -15.30 45.84 -13.85
C ARG A 358 -15.87 47.23 -13.57
N MET A 359 -15.71 47.69 -12.34
CA MET A 359 -16.15 49.01 -11.88
C MET A 359 -14.95 49.80 -11.31
N ASP A 360 -15.00 51.12 -11.38
CA ASP A 360 -13.88 52.03 -11.02
C ASP A 360 -13.79 52.35 -9.52
N ALA A 361 -14.26 51.46 -8.64
CA ALA A 361 -14.16 51.69 -7.20
C ALA A 361 -12.69 51.65 -6.72
N PRO A 362 -12.29 52.57 -5.80
CA PRO A 362 -10.91 52.62 -5.27
C PRO A 362 -10.47 51.30 -4.66
N SER A 363 -9.31 50.78 -5.09
CA SER A 363 -8.83 49.45 -4.67
C SER A 363 -8.05 49.41 -3.35
N ASP A 364 -8.00 50.52 -2.61
CA ASP A 364 -7.15 50.70 -1.42
C ASP A 364 -7.56 49.83 -0.22
N ASP A 365 -8.86 49.49 -0.12
CA ASP A 365 -9.42 48.63 0.94
C ASP A 365 -9.37 47.12 0.60
N LEU A 366 -8.90 46.75 -0.59
CA LEU A 366 -8.85 45.35 -1.01
C LEU A 366 -7.70 44.60 -0.32
N LEU A 367 -7.99 43.41 0.21
CA LEU A 367 -6.94 42.51 0.69
C LEU A 367 -6.13 41.96 -0.49
N ARG A 368 -4.95 41.40 -0.19
CA ARG A 368 -4.04 40.90 -1.24
C ARG A 368 -4.71 39.85 -2.13
N TYR A 369 -5.42 38.89 -1.55
CA TYR A 369 -6.10 37.84 -2.32
C TYR A 369 -7.26 38.40 -3.14
N GLU A 370 -7.94 39.45 -2.67
CA GLU A 370 -9.05 40.12 -3.36
C GLU A 370 -8.56 40.87 -4.59
N ARG A 371 -7.44 41.58 -4.48
CA ARG A 371 -6.79 42.22 -5.63
C ARG A 371 -6.37 41.20 -6.68
N ILE A 372 -5.74 40.11 -6.25
CA ILE A 372 -5.32 39.03 -7.16
C ILE A 372 -6.54 38.41 -7.86
N LEU A 373 -7.65 38.20 -7.13
CA LEU A 373 -8.88 37.69 -7.71
C LEU A 373 -9.48 38.66 -8.74
N LEU A 374 -9.60 39.94 -8.38
CA LEU A 374 -10.14 40.96 -9.27
C LEU A 374 -9.29 41.13 -10.54
N GLU A 375 -7.96 41.11 -10.40
CA GLU A 375 -7.03 41.13 -11.54
C GLU A 375 -7.19 39.88 -12.41
N ALA A 376 -7.27 38.69 -11.80
CA ALA A 376 -7.42 37.43 -12.51
C ALA A 376 -8.74 37.33 -13.30
N LEU A 377 -9.84 37.86 -12.77
CA LEU A 377 -11.12 37.88 -13.47
C LEU A 377 -11.03 38.75 -14.74
N PHE A 378 -10.35 39.89 -14.65
CA PHE A 378 -10.30 40.90 -15.72
C PHE A 378 -9.00 40.87 -16.54
N THR A 379 -8.27 39.76 -16.49
CA THR A 379 -7.13 39.48 -17.39
C THR A 379 -7.51 38.34 -18.33
N ALA A 380 -7.36 38.57 -19.64
CA ALA A 380 -7.61 37.57 -20.67
C ALA A 380 -6.47 36.53 -20.73
N PRO A 381 -6.68 35.35 -21.36
CA PRO A 381 -5.67 34.29 -21.42
C PRO A 381 -4.35 34.68 -22.10
N ASP A 382 -4.37 35.71 -22.93
CA ASP A 382 -3.20 36.30 -23.59
C ASP A 382 -2.48 37.37 -22.74
N GLY A 383 -2.98 37.66 -21.54
CA GLY A 383 -2.45 38.64 -20.61
C GLY A 383 -2.98 40.06 -20.83
N SER A 384 -3.89 40.29 -21.78
CA SER A 384 -4.51 41.61 -21.99
C SER A 384 -5.58 41.91 -20.93
N ALA A 385 -5.74 43.19 -20.58
CA ALA A 385 -6.82 43.63 -19.70
C ALA A 385 -8.17 43.60 -20.44
N ARG A 386 -9.23 43.21 -19.74
CA ARG A 386 -10.61 43.23 -20.25
C ARG A 386 -11.54 43.88 -19.22
N ASP A 387 -12.56 44.58 -19.70
CA ASP A 387 -13.53 45.27 -18.83
C ASP A 387 -14.72 44.39 -18.44
N SER A 388 -14.96 43.29 -19.17
CA SER A 388 -16.02 42.33 -18.87
C SER A 388 -15.64 40.89 -19.21
N VAL A 389 -16.27 39.93 -18.52
CA VAL A 389 -16.07 38.49 -18.72
C VAL A 389 -17.35 37.70 -18.48
N ARG A 390 -17.67 36.74 -19.34
CA ARG A 390 -18.76 35.79 -19.10
C ARG A 390 -18.31 34.63 -18.20
N LEU A 391 -19.16 34.18 -17.28
CA LEU A 391 -18.86 33.03 -16.40
C LEU A 391 -18.49 31.77 -17.18
N THR A 392 -19.13 31.54 -18.31
CA THR A 392 -18.82 30.37 -19.15
C THR A 392 -17.45 30.45 -19.85
N GLU A 393 -16.88 31.65 -20.00
CA GLU A 393 -15.53 31.87 -20.56
C GLU A 393 -14.42 31.74 -19.52
N LEU A 394 -14.76 31.77 -18.22
CA LEU A 394 -13.80 31.54 -17.12
C LEU A 394 -13.33 30.08 -17.05
N GLY A 395 -14.06 29.14 -17.67
CA GLY A 395 -13.72 27.72 -17.69
C GLY A 395 -12.39 27.43 -18.38
N GLY A 396 -11.45 26.82 -17.66
CA GLY A 396 -10.19 26.28 -18.19
C GLY A 396 -8.95 27.11 -17.87
N THR A 397 -8.95 28.42 -18.12
CA THR A 397 -7.78 29.30 -17.93
C THR A 397 -7.65 29.83 -16.49
N PHE A 398 -8.79 30.04 -15.82
CA PHE A 398 -8.84 30.55 -14.45
C PHE A 398 -8.24 29.60 -13.39
N ALA A 399 -7.99 28.32 -13.72
CA ALA A 399 -7.45 27.34 -12.78
C ALA A 399 -6.10 27.75 -12.15
N ARG A 400 -5.22 28.37 -12.95
CA ARG A 400 -3.88 28.79 -12.50
C ARG A 400 -3.97 29.98 -11.55
N ASP A 401 -4.83 30.94 -11.88
CA ASP A 401 -5.02 32.13 -11.06
C ASP A 401 -5.81 31.81 -9.79
N LEU A 402 -6.75 30.88 -9.84
CA LEU A 402 -7.42 30.33 -8.66
C LEU A 402 -6.42 29.74 -7.66
N ALA A 403 -5.39 29.01 -8.12
CA ALA A 403 -4.36 28.49 -7.23
C ALA A 403 -3.57 29.63 -6.55
N ARG A 404 -3.33 30.74 -7.26
CA ARG A 404 -2.69 31.94 -6.72
C ARG A 404 -3.57 32.65 -5.69
N VAL A 405 -4.87 32.80 -5.98
CA VAL A 405 -5.87 33.35 -5.05
C VAL A 405 -5.92 32.52 -3.77
N ARG A 406 -6.08 31.19 -3.88
CA ARG A 406 -6.10 30.28 -2.72
C ARG A 406 -4.81 30.37 -1.90
N SER A 407 -3.65 30.40 -2.55
CA SER A 407 -2.37 30.59 -1.85
C SER A 407 -2.32 31.91 -1.08
N ALA A 408 -2.82 33.00 -1.67
CA ALA A 408 -2.87 34.30 -1.02
C ALA A 408 -3.87 34.35 0.14
N MET A 409 -4.97 33.58 0.08
CA MET A 409 -5.90 33.41 1.21
C MET A 409 -5.23 32.69 2.38
N TYR A 410 -4.43 31.66 2.12
CA TYR A 410 -3.66 30.98 3.17
C TYR A 410 -2.54 31.85 3.77
N ASP A 411 -1.94 32.74 2.98
CA ASP A 411 -1.03 33.77 3.50
C ASP A 411 -1.74 34.73 4.44
N ASP A 412 -2.88 35.23 3.99
CA ASP A 412 -3.63 36.26 4.68
C ASP A 412 -4.08 35.79 6.07
N VAL A 413 -4.63 34.58 6.23
CA VAL A 413 -5.00 34.08 7.57
C VAL A 413 -3.82 33.89 8.54
N VAL A 414 -2.59 33.77 8.02
CA VAL A 414 -1.37 33.77 8.82
C VAL A 414 -0.94 35.19 9.16
N GLU A 415 -1.02 36.12 8.20
CA GLU A 415 -0.73 37.55 8.37
C GLU A 415 -1.67 38.20 9.40
N GLN A 416 -2.96 37.83 9.39
CA GLN A 416 -3.95 38.21 10.39
C GLN A 416 -3.67 37.61 11.80
N GLY A 417 -2.73 36.68 11.88
CA GLY A 417 -2.33 36.00 13.11
C GLY A 417 -3.33 34.95 13.60
N TRP A 418 -4.24 34.46 12.73
CA TRP A 418 -5.23 33.44 13.09
C TRP A 418 -4.63 32.04 13.05
N PHE A 419 -3.64 31.81 12.19
CA PHE A 419 -2.85 30.59 12.15
C PHE A 419 -1.37 30.88 12.38
N ALA A 420 -0.69 30.01 13.14
CA ALA A 420 0.75 30.16 13.40
C ALA A 420 1.61 29.79 12.18
N ARG A 421 1.06 28.94 11.30
CA ARG A 421 1.67 28.47 10.06
C ARG A 421 0.58 28.25 9.03
N ARG A 422 0.93 28.34 7.76
CA ARG A 422 0.03 28.06 6.65
C ARG A 422 -0.63 26.65 6.77
N PRO A 423 -1.97 26.56 6.79
CA PRO A 423 -2.68 25.28 6.97
C PRO A 423 -2.38 24.24 5.88
N ASP A 424 -2.39 24.66 4.61
CA ASP A 424 -2.11 23.81 3.45
C ASP A 424 -0.69 23.22 3.47
N ALA A 425 0.30 24.06 3.83
CA ALA A 425 1.69 23.63 3.96
C ALA A 425 1.88 22.62 5.11
N VAL A 426 1.20 22.82 6.24
CA VAL A 426 1.23 21.86 7.35
C VAL A 426 0.66 20.51 6.92
N ARG A 427 -0.53 20.49 6.29
CA ARG A 427 -1.15 19.25 5.80
C ARG A 427 -0.28 18.54 4.77
N SER A 428 0.24 19.27 3.79
CA SER A 428 1.08 18.72 2.73
C SER A 428 2.36 18.09 3.30
N ARG A 429 3.04 18.77 4.24
CA ARG A 429 4.26 18.24 4.86
C ARG A 429 4.03 16.94 5.62
N TRP A 430 2.96 16.84 6.41
CA TRP A 430 2.63 15.61 7.13
C TRP A 430 2.15 14.50 6.20
N THR A 431 1.40 14.85 5.15
CA THR A 431 0.94 13.90 4.12
C THR A 431 2.12 13.31 3.37
N ILE A 432 3.07 14.14 2.91
CA ILE A 432 4.28 13.71 2.23
C ILE A 432 5.15 12.86 3.15
N ALA A 433 5.37 13.28 4.40
CA ALA A 433 6.14 12.51 5.36
C ALA A 433 5.51 11.13 5.63
N GLY A 434 4.18 11.07 5.79
CA GLY A 434 3.44 9.82 5.95
C GLY A 434 3.53 8.92 4.73
N MET A 435 3.35 9.48 3.52
CA MET A 435 3.52 8.73 2.26
C MET A 435 4.94 8.19 2.09
N ALA A 436 5.96 9.00 2.38
CA ALA A 436 7.36 8.58 2.31
C ALA A 436 7.63 7.44 3.30
N LEU A 437 7.12 7.55 4.53
CA LEU A 437 7.24 6.50 5.55
C LEU A 437 6.53 5.20 5.12
N THR A 438 5.36 5.30 4.48
CA THR A 438 4.63 4.15 3.93
C THR A 438 5.44 3.46 2.84
N VAL A 439 6.00 4.22 1.88
CA VAL A 439 6.83 3.67 0.80
C VAL A 439 8.08 2.97 1.36
N LEU A 440 8.74 3.60 2.33
CA LEU A 440 9.87 2.99 3.04
C LEU A 440 9.46 1.73 3.81
N GLY A 441 8.27 1.73 4.42
CA GLY A 441 7.69 0.57 5.09
C GLY A 441 7.44 -0.59 4.13
N VAL A 442 6.93 -0.33 2.92
CA VAL A 442 6.74 -1.35 1.88
C VAL A 442 8.08 -1.92 1.43
N ALA A 443 9.05 -1.06 1.06
CA ALA A 443 10.38 -1.50 0.65
C ALA A 443 11.09 -2.30 1.76
N GLY A 444 10.99 -1.82 3.02
CA GLY A 444 11.51 -2.51 4.19
C GLY A 444 10.82 -3.85 4.45
N THR A 445 9.51 -3.96 4.25
CA THR A 445 8.76 -5.22 4.38
C THR A 445 9.24 -6.24 3.36
N VAL A 446 9.43 -5.84 2.09
CA VAL A 446 9.94 -6.73 1.04
C VAL A 446 11.35 -7.21 1.39
N ALA A 447 12.25 -6.30 1.79
CA ALA A 447 13.59 -6.67 2.22
C ALA A 447 13.57 -7.63 3.42
N LEU A 448 12.81 -7.31 4.47
CA LEU A 448 12.70 -8.16 5.65
C LEU A 448 12.09 -9.53 5.32
N ALA A 449 11.16 -9.62 4.37
CA ALA A 449 10.55 -10.88 3.96
C ALA A 449 11.53 -11.80 3.19
N LEU A 450 12.47 -11.22 2.45
CA LEU A 450 13.47 -11.98 1.70
C LEU A 450 14.62 -12.49 2.58
N PHE A 451 14.95 -11.76 3.65
CA PHE A 451 16.15 -12.05 4.45
C PHE A 451 15.87 -12.49 5.90
N THR A 452 14.66 -12.28 6.43
CA THR A 452 14.37 -12.44 7.87
C THR A 452 12.96 -12.94 8.18
N GLU A 453 12.65 -13.10 9.47
CA GLU A 453 11.31 -13.43 9.99
C GLU A 453 10.50 -12.22 10.46
N PHE A 454 10.95 -11.00 10.15
CA PHE A 454 10.43 -9.77 10.75
C PHE A 454 9.57 -8.94 9.79
N ALA A 455 9.07 -9.52 8.69
CA ALA A 455 8.30 -8.79 7.69
C ALA A 455 7.05 -8.12 8.30
N LEU A 456 6.45 -8.74 9.32
CA LEU A 456 5.30 -8.17 10.04
C LEU A 456 5.62 -6.84 10.74
N ALA A 457 6.88 -6.58 11.11
CA ALA A 457 7.28 -5.27 11.65
C ALA A 457 7.22 -4.17 10.58
N GLY A 458 7.49 -4.51 9.31
CA GLY A 458 7.34 -3.57 8.19
C GLY A 458 5.88 -3.13 7.99
N LEU A 459 4.92 -4.03 8.20
CA LEU A 459 3.49 -3.68 8.21
C LEU A 459 3.17 -2.62 9.28
N ALA A 460 3.82 -2.67 10.43
CA ALA A 460 3.63 -1.67 11.47
C ALA A 460 4.05 -0.26 11.00
N VAL A 461 5.16 -0.17 10.26
CA VAL A 461 5.65 1.09 9.67
C VAL A 461 4.71 1.61 8.59
N ILE A 462 4.15 0.72 7.76
CA ILE A 462 3.14 1.06 6.74
C ILE A 462 1.91 1.69 7.39
N ILE A 463 1.38 1.06 8.46
CA ILE A 463 0.21 1.57 9.17
C ILE A 463 0.54 2.93 9.84
N ALA A 464 1.73 3.06 10.44
CA ALA A 464 2.18 4.34 11.01
C ALA A 464 2.24 5.46 9.95
N GLY A 465 2.82 5.17 8.78
CA GLY A 465 2.89 6.13 7.67
C GLY A 465 1.51 6.53 7.15
N ALA A 466 0.60 5.58 6.98
CA ALA A 466 -0.78 5.84 6.57
C ALA A 466 -1.54 6.67 7.61
N ALA A 467 -1.41 6.32 8.90
CA ALA A 467 -2.00 7.09 9.99
C ALA A 467 -1.44 8.51 10.08
N LEU A 468 -0.13 8.68 9.83
CA LEU A 468 0.51 9.99 9.79
C LEU A 468 -0.01 10.84 8.61
N ALA A 469 -0.16 10.24 7.44
CA ALA A 469 -0.68 10.91 6.25
C ALA A 469 -2.14 11.35 6.45
N TYR A 470 -2.98 10.48 7.02
CA TYR A 470 -4.37 10.79 7.31
C TYR A 470 -4.51 11.80 8.47
N GLY A 471 -3.85 11.55 9.60
CA GLY A 471 -3.85 12.44 10.76
C GLY A 471 -3.27 13.82 10.46
N GLY A 472 -2.33 13.90 9.51
CA GLY A 472 -1.74 15.15 9.01
C GLY A 472 -2.77 16.15 8.48
N GLN A 473 -3.93 15.69 8.00
CA GLN A 473 -5.03 16.56 7.55
C GLN A 473 -5.62 17.40 8.68
N TYR A 474 -5.47 16.95 9.93
CA TYR A 474 -6.03 17.57 11.13
C TYR A 474 -4.98 18.26 12.01
N MET A 475 -3.74 18.36 11.53
CA MET A 475 -2.62 18.99 12.24
C MET A 475 -2.55 20.52 12.18
N PRO A 476 -3.15 21.24 11.21
CA PRO A 476 -3.17 22.71 11.28
C PRO A 476 -3.77 23.18 12.60
N ALA A 477 -3.13 24.15 13.23
CA ALA A 477 -3.51 24.63 14.55
C ALA A 477 -3.77 26.13 14.50
N LYS A 478 -4.94 26.52 15.01
CA LYS A 478 -5.34 27.91 15.18
C LYS A 478 -4.59 28.52 16.37
N THR A 479 -4.32 29.82 16.29
CA THR A 479 -3.79 30.60 17.43
C THR A 479 -4.91 30.90 18.43
N ALA A 480 -4.57 31.43 19.61
CA ALA A 480 -5.59 31.87 20.56
C ALA A 480 -6.50 32.99 19.99
N ARG A 481 -5.93 33.87 19.16
CA ARG A 481 -6.69 34.88 18.41
C ARG A 481 -7.58 34.22 17.37
N GLY A 482 -7.03 33.34 16.52
CA GLY A 482 -7.81 32.63 15.49
C GLY A 482 -8.97 31.81 16.06
N ALA A 483 -8.78 31.16 17.22
CA ALA A 483 -9.85 30.43 17.90
C ALA A 483 -10.96 31.35 18.43
N THR A 484 -10.63 32.59 18.84
CA THR A 484 -11.62 33.60 19.25
C THR A 484 -12.39 34.13 18.05
N VAL A 485 -11.69 34.49 16.97
CA VAL A 485 -12.31 34.95 15.72
C VAL A 485 -13.25 33.87 15.17
N LEU A 486 -12.82 32.60 15.16
CA LEU A 486 -13.67 31.47 14.80
C LEU A 486 -14.93 31.41 15.65
N ALA A 487 -14.81 31.61 16.97
CA ALA A 487 -15.96 31.61 17.86
C ALA A 487 -16.97 32.69 17.47
N HIS A 488 -16.52 33.93 17.26
CA HIS A 488 -17.40 35.03 16.85
C HIS A 488 -18.00 34.79 15.46
N THR A 489 -17.24 34.23 14.50
CA THR A 489 -17.75 33.85 13.18
C THR A 489 -18.83 32.78 13.26
N ILE A 490 -18.70 31.79 14.15
CA ILE A 490 -19.72 30.76 14.38
C ILE A 490 -20.97 31.35 15.05
N GLY A 491 -20.80 32.31 15.97
CA GLY A 491 -21.93 33.10 16.51
C GLY A 491 -22.66 33.86 15.41
N PHE A 492 -21.91 34.55 14.56
CA PHE A 492 -22.47 35.32 13.46
C PHE A 492 -23.18 34.45 12.41
N ARG A 493 -22.68 33.23 12.17
CA ARG A 493 -23.39 32.21 11.39
C ARG A 493 -24.76 31.89 12.01
N ALA A 494 -24.81 31.65 13.32
CA ALA A 494 -26.07 31.36 14.02
C ALA A 494 -27.07 32.53 13.93
N PHE A 495 -26.58 33.78 13.97
CA PHE A 495 -27.39 34.96 13.69
C PHE A 495 -27.97 34.95 12.27
N LEU A 496 -27.14 34.72 11.25
CA LEU A 496 -27.59 34.67 9.86
C LEU A 496 -28.56 33.52 9.58
N GLU A 497 -28.37 32.36 10.22
CA GLU A 497 -29.27 31.21 10.12
C GLU A 497 -30.68 31.51 10.68
N ARG A 498 -30.80 32.40 11.68
CA ARG A 498 -32.11 32.84 12.17
C ARG A 498 -32.85 33.73 11.17
N GLY A 499 -32.13 34.48 10.34
CA GLY A 499 -32.74 35.34 9.31
C GLY A 499 -33.55 36.52 9.85
N GLU A 500 -33.46 36.82 11.16
CA GLU A 500 -34.21 37.88 11.81
C GLU A 500 -33.29 39.05 12.16
N LEU A 501 -33.48 40.18 11.50
CA LEU A 501 -32.87 41.44 11.91
C LEU A 501 -33.68 42.02 13.07
N PRO A 502 -33.03 42.54 14.13
CA PRO A 502 -33.73 43.29 15.17
C PRO A 502 -34.56 44.42 14.53
N GLU A 503 -35.82 44.61 14.95
CA GLU A 503 -36.75 45.57 14.31
C GLU A 503 -36.21 47.01 14.23
N ASP A 504 -35.30 47.37 15.14
CA ASP A 504 -34.62 48.67 15.19
C ASP A 504 -33.45 48.80 14.19
N THR A 505 -32.94 47.68 13.67
CA THR A 505 -31.83 47.61 12.73
C THR A 505 -32.32 47.98 11.32
N GLY A 506 -32.10 49.23 10.93
CA GLY A 506 -32.46 49.74 9.61
C GLY A 506 -33.86 50.37 9.50
N ALA A 507 -34.67 50.36 10.56
CA ALA A 507 -35.93 51.10 10.62
C ALA A 507 -35.73 52.63 10.49
N ARG A 508 -34.56 53.13 10.92
CA ARG A 508 -34.15 54.54 10.80
C ARG A 508 -33.47 54.89 9.48
N LEU A 509 -33.21 53.90 8.62
CA LEU A 509 -32.54 54.07 7.32
C LEU A 509 -33.56 54.29 6.21
N GLY A 510 -33.21 55.09 5.21
CA GLY A 510 -33.99 55.18 3.97
C GLY A 510 -33.99 53.84 3.20
N SER A 511 -34.95 53.64 2.30
CA SER A 511 -35.11 52.39 1.54
C SER A 511 -33.84 51.93 0.83
N ARG A 512 -33.12 52.85 0.17
CA ARG A 512 -31.85 52.55 -0.52
C ARG A 512 -30.72 52.15 0.43
N GLU A 513 -30.60 52.81 1.57
CA GLU A 513 -29.58 52.51 2.58
C GLU A 513 -29.82 51.15 3.24
N ARG A 514 -31.09 50.78 3.42
CA ARG A 514 -31.49 49.47 3.94
C ARG A 514 -31.12 48.34 2.99
N ILE A 515 -31.40 48.49 1.69
CA ILE A 515 -31.02 47.51 0.66
C ILE A 515 -29.49 47.37 0.57
N ALA A 516 -28.76 48.49 0.62
CA ALA A 516 -27.31 48.49 0.63
C ALA A 516 -26.74 47.77 1.87
N LEU A 517 -27.36 47.99 3.05
CA LEU A 517 -27.00 47.29 4.28
C LEU A 517 -27.23 45.78 4.13
N PHE A 518 -28.41 45.34 3.68
CA PHE A 518 -28.73 43.92 3.58
C PHE A 518 -27.92 43.19 2.51
N SER A 519 -27.57 43.90 1.42
CA SER A 519 -26.66 43.39 0.40
C SER A 519 -25.29 43.00 0.99
N ARG A 520 -24.80 43.71 2.03
CA ARG A 520 -23.50 43.43 2.67
C ARG A 520 -23.41 42.09 3.39
N PHE A 521 -24.55 41.49 3.72
CA PHE A 521 -24.62 40.19 4.38
C PHE A 521 -24.65 39.02 3.37
N LEU A 522 -25.06 39.25 2.12
CA LEU A 522 -25.17 38.19 1.09
C LEU A 522 -23.87 37.39 0.89
N PRO A 523 -22.68 38.02 0.78
CA PRO A 523 -21.43 37.27 0.66
C PRO A 523 -21.20 36.28 1.81
N TYR A 524 -21.59 36.65 3.03
CA TYR A 524 -21.47 35.79 4.21
C TYR A 524 -22.50 34.66 4.17
N ALA A 525 -23.72 34.97 3.72
CA ALA A 525 -24.76 33.97 3.50
C ALA A 525 -24.34 32.92 2.45
N VAL A 526 -23.54 33.30 1.45
CA VAL A 526 -22.95 32.36 0.47
C VAL A 526 -22.01 31.36 1.14
N VAL A 527 -21.10 31.82 1.99
CA VAL A 527 -20.14 30.91 2.66
C VAL A 527 -20.82 30.01 3.69
N PHE A 528 -21.83 30.53 4.40
CA PHE A 528 -22.57 29.76 5.40
C PHE A 528 -23.67 28.86 4.81
N ASP A 529 -23.88 28.90 3.49
CA ASP A 529 -24.94 28.15 2.78
C ASP A 529 -26.37 28.53 3.24
N VAL A 530 -26.60 29.82 3.50
CA VAL A 530 -27.90 30.40 3.92
C VAL A 530 -28.39 31.49 2.95
N VAL A 531 -27.97 31.42 1.69
CA VAL A 531 -28.31 32.40 0.64
C VAL A 531 -29.81 32.55 0.45
N GLY A 532 -30.58 31.45 0.42
CA GLY A 532 -32.01 31.48 0.12
C GLY A 532 -32.82 32.36 1.08
N PRO A 533 -32.82 32.06 2.40
CA PRO A 533 -33.52 32.87 3.40
C PRO A 533 -33.06 34.34 3.41
N TRP A 534 -31.76 34.57 3.23
CA TRP A 534 -31.20 35.92 3.32
C TRP A 534 -31.46 36.77 2.06
N ALA A 535 -31.40 36.17 0.87
CA ALA A 535 -31.73 36.85 -0.37
C ALA A 535 -33.21 37.21 -0.43
N LYS A 536 -34.09 36.38 0.13
CA LYS A 536 -35.51 36.73 0.33
C LYS A 536 -35.69 37.95 1.23
N THR A 537 -34.86 38.10 2.27
CA THR A 537 -34.89 39.28 3.14
C THR A 537 -34.50 40.57 2.39
N VAL A 538 -33.58 40.47 1.42
CA VAL A 538 -33.18 41.58 0.55
C VAL A 538 -34.30 41.93 -0.43
N GLU A 539 -34.91 40.93 -1.07
CA GLU A 539 -36.08 41.06 -1.94
C GLU A 539 -37.24 41.77 -1.22
N ASP A 540 -37.65 41.24 -0.06
CA ASP A 540 -38.65 41.81 0.84
C ASP A 540 -38.35 43.28 1.22
N ALA A 541 -37.07 43.63 1.40
CA ALA A 541 -36.67 44.98 1.75
C ALA A 541 -36.73 45.94 0.56
N GLY A 542 -36.47 45.42 -0.65
CA GLY A 542 -36.53 46.17 -1.89
C GLY A 542 -37.96 46.43 -2.36
N GLU A 543 -38.85 45.44 -2.29
CA GLU A 543 -40.28 45.60 -2.64
C GLU A 543 -40.99 46.67 -1.80
N ARG A 544 -40.58 46.81 -0.54
CA ARG A 544 -41.15 47.82 0.39
C ARG A 544 -40.55 49.22 0.18
N GLY A 545 -39.56 49.37 -0.69
CA GLY A 545 -38.86 50.62 -0.95
C GLY A 545 -39.33 51.35 -2.21
N GLU A 546 -39.72 52.63 -2.10
CA GLU A 546 -40.03 53.44 -3.29
C GLU A 546 -38.79 53.61 -4.21
N GLY A 547 -38.89 53.17 -5.47
CA GLY A 547 -37.89 53.38 -6.52
C GLY A 547 -36.67 52.45 -6.46
N ALA A 548 -36.86 51.19 -6.04
CA ALA A 548 -35.83 50.17 -5.86
C ALA A 548 -35.79 49.11 -6.96
N ASP A 549 -36.05 49.48 -8.21
CA ASP A 549 -36.15 48.54 -9.35
C ASP A 549 -34.79 47.90 -9.71
N ASN A 550 -33.67 48.35 -9.11
CA ASN A 550 -32.34 47.80 -9.35
C ASN A 550 -31.42 47.80 -8.11
N LEU A 551 -30.47 46.88 -8.09
CA LEU A 551 -29.35 46.86 -7.15
C LEU A 551 -28.13 47.48 -7.84
N SER A 552 -27.42 48.37 -7.14
CA SER A 552 -26.21 49.03 -7.71
C SER A 552 -25.07 48.07 -8.13
N TRP A 553 -25.14 46.80 -7.73
CA TRP A 553 -24.12 45.78 -7.94
C TRP A 553 -24.66 44.54 -8.67
N TYR A 554 -25.96 44.49 -8.97
CA TYR A 554 -26.60 43.38 -9.67
C TYR A 554 -27.66 43.89 -10.65
N GLU A 555 -27.54 43.50 -11.92
CA GLU A 555 -28.49 43.82 -12.99
C GLU A 555 -29.12 42.54 -13.53
N GLY A 556 -30.45 42.48 -13.51
CA GLY A 556 -31.23 41.40 -14.11
C GLY A 556 -31.52 41.62 -15.61
N PRO A 557 -32.15 40.65 -16.28
CA PRO A 557 -32.60 40.79 -17.68
C PRO A 557 -33.61 41.94 -17.88
N ALA A 558 -33.93 42.27 -19.13
CA ALA A 558 -34.95 43.28 -19.43
C ALA A 558 -36.31 42.89 -18.82
N GLU A 559 -37.02 43.86 -18.23
CA GLU A 559 -38.30 43.68 -17.50
C GLU A 559 -38.22 42.88 -16.19
N TRP A 560 -37.01 42.68 -15.65
CA TRP A 560 -36.79 42.00 -14.38
C TRP A 560 -37.16 42.85 -13.14
N ASP A 561 -37.70 42.20 -12.11
CA ASP A 561 -37.95 42.77 -10.78
C ASP A 561 -37.24 41.96 -9.67
N LEU A 562 -37.25 42.50 -8.45
CA LEU A 562 -36.55 41.88 -7.31
C LEU A 562 -37.15 40.54 -6.86
N SER A 563 -38.35 40.15 -7.29
CA SER A 563 -39.04 38.93 -6.82
C SER A 563 -38.34 37.63 -7.26
N GLY A 564 -37.54 37.70 -8.32
CA GLY A 564 -36.71 36.58 -8.81
C GLY A 564 -35.29 36.54 -8.22
N PHE A 565 -34.90 37.53 -7.42
CA PHE A 565 -33.50 37.73 -7.02
C PHE A 565 -32.94 36.57 -6.20
N ALA A 566 -33.71 36.05 -5.24
CA ALA A 566 -33.24 34.96 -4.37
C ALA A 566 -32.85 33.70 -5.15
N GLU A 567 -33.68 33.31 -6.14
CA GLU A 567 -33.39 32.16 -6.99
C GLU A 567 -32.22 32.45 -7.93
N SER A 568 -32.14 33.67 -8.49
CA SER A 568 -31.04 34.02 -9.39
C SER A 568 -29.69 34.03 -8.68
N MET A 569 -29.59 34.57 -7.46
CA MET A 569 -28.37 34.53 -6.66
C MET A 569 -27.95 33.11 -6.28
N ARG A 570 -28.91 32.23 -6.00
CA ARG A 570 -28.64 30.82 -5.75
C ARG A 570 -28.04 30.15 -6.98
N LEU A 571 -28.64 30.39 -8.15
CA LEU A 571 -28.16 29.84 -9.42
C LEU A 571 -26.79 30.42 -9.80
N PHE A 572 -26.57 31.72 -9.63
CA PHE A 572 -25.27 32.38 -9.84
C PHE A 572 -24.16 31.74 -9.01
N THR A 573 -24.42 31.49 -7.72
CA THR A 573 -23.45 30.87 -6.82
C THR A 573 -23.09 29.46 -7.27
N LEU A 574 -24.08 28.68 -7.70
CA LEU A 574 -23.88 27.32 -8.23
C LEU A 574 -23.12 27.31 -9.56
N THR A 575 -23.48 28.19 -10.49
CA THR A 575 -22.86 28.25 -11.82
C THR A 575 -21.44 28.79 -11.76
N THR A 576 -21.18 29.81 -10.93
CA THR A 576 -19.84 30.34 -10.68
C THR A 576 -18.95 29.28 -10.04
N SER A 577 -19.44 28.60 -8.99
CA SER A 577 -18.70 27.51 -8.35
C SER A 577 -18.43 26.35 -9.31
N GLY A 578 -19.40 26.02 -10.16
CA GLY A 578 -19.27 25.02 -11.23
C GLY A 578 -18.21 25.41 -12.28
N ALA A 579 -18.27 26.64 -12.80
CA ALA A 579 -17.33 27.16 -13.79
C ALA A 579 -15.89 27.19 -13.26
N ILE A 580 -15.70 27.62 -12.01
CA ILE A 580 -14.40 27.64 -11.34
C ILE A 580 -13.90 26.20 -11.08
N SER A 581 -14.79 25.27 -10.69
CA SER A 581 -14.42 23.88 -10.40
C SER A 581 -14.07 23.05 -11.65
N GLN A 582 -14.80 23.21 -12.76
CA GLN A 582 -14.54 22.50 -14.03
C GLN A 582 -13.15 22.79 -14.61
N SER A 583 -12.54 23.91 -14.22
CA SER A 583 -11.15 24.25 -14.58
C SER A 583 -10.10 23.23 -14.07
N ARG A 584 -10.45 22.37 -13.09
CA ARG A 584 -9.56 21.30 -12.58
C ARG A 584 -9.57 20.01 -13.43
N GLY A 585 -10.59 19.78 -14.26
CA GLY A 585 -10.90 18.48 -14.83
C GLY A 585 -10.00 17.96 -15.97
N LEU A 586 -9.21 18.83 -16.63
CA LEU A 586 -8.53 18.46 -17.89
C LEU A 586 -7.07 17.98 -17.74
N ARG A 587 -6.51 17.86 -16.54
CA ARG A 587 -5.13 17.34 -16.35
C ARG A 587 -5.04 15.86 -15.95
N GLY A 588 -6.15 15.22 -15.57
CA GLY A 588 -6.14 13.81 -15.14
C GLY A 588 -6.18 12.79 -16.29
N ALA A 589 -6.65 13.18 -17.48
CA ALA A 589 -6.94 12.24 -18.57
C ALA A 589 -5.89 12.21 -19.70
N MET A 590 -4.87 13.09 -19.67
CA MET A 590 -3.91 13.23 -20.79
C MET A 590 -2.49 12.73 -20.47
N ALA A 591 -2.28 12.13 -19.30
CA ALA A 591 -1.00 11.54 -18.90
C ALA A 591 -0.92 10.01 -19.11
N ASP A 592 -1.97 9.38 -19.65
CA ASP A 592 -2.04 7.91 -19.83
C ASP A 592 -2.17 7.49 -21.31
N SER A 593 -1.85 8.39 -22.24
CA SER A 593 -1.81 8.11 -23.68
C SER A 593 -0.52 8.68 -24.31
N GLY A 594 0.63 8.19 -23.85
CA GLY A 594 1.93 8.60 -24.38
C GLY A 594 3.07 7.93 -23.63
N GLY A 595 3.32 6.65 -23.92
CA GLY A 595 4.43 5.85 -23.40
C GLY A 595 4.33 4.41 -23.85
#